data_AF-A0A7I7WWK4-F1
#
_entry.id   AF-A0A7I7WWK4-F1
#
_cell.length_a   1.000
_cell.length_b   1.000
_cell.length_c   1.000
_cell.angle_alpha   90.00
_cell.angle_beta   90.00
_cell.angle_gamma   90.00
#
_symmetry.space_group_name_H-M   'P 1'
#
loop_
_entity.id
_entity.type
_entity.pdbx_description
1 polymer ?
#
loop_
_entity_poly.entity_id
_entity_poly.type
_entity_poly.pdbx_seq_one_letter_code
_entity_poly.pdbx_strand_id
1 'polypeptide(L)'
;MAKEDVTRGDVLAALSEFDTLQQKAFLQKYGMKKATKYFVKHDGKLYDSKAILAAAHGHHQDYAPLVWEDFSGGKADAVKFLQDLGFEVAEARDFNWARDELILACDLMCDNDWKAVRAHDPRAVELSELLRRMPLHPVELRKPDFRSPNSIQQKTFNIETSFGNDGMGGKKATKGGALDLVVRKEFQDDEKHMRAAAKLIRDGLLSGILAGESLGLPDLDEMESTAVEGRLLERRHLSRERSRKLRKNKIASHLKSHVTLACEVCKFDFSAKYGPHGDRYIECHHVIPLAKSGAKETKLQDLILICANCHRMIHRRSPWLTPDELRNLIADNANKK
;
A
#
# COMPACT_ATOMS: atom_id res chain seq x y z
N MET A 1 -3.07 46.13 -0.88
CA MET A 1 -1.80 45.49 -1.24
C MET A 1 -2.11 44.02 -1.37
N ALA A 2 -2.05 43.51 -2.60
CA ALA A 2 -2.73 42.27 -2.93
C ALA A 2 -1.75 41.22 -3.40
N LYS A 3 -2.01 39.97 -3.00
CA LYS A 3 -1.28 38.79 -3.48
C LYS A 3 -1.27 38.70 -5.01
N GLU A 4 -2.23 39.37 -5.65
CA GLU A 4 -2.47 39.45 -7.10
C GLU A 4 -1.32 40.00 -7.94
N ASP A 5 -0.38 40.75 -7.36
CA ASP A 5 0.72 41.39 -8.12
C ASP A 5 1.90 40.43 -8.40
N VAL A 6 1.97 39.30 -7.66
CA VAL A 6 3.06 38.32 -7.81
C VAL A 6 3.01 37.66 -9.20
N THR A 7 4.14 37.65 -9.89
CA THR A 7 4.24 37.05 -11.22
C THR A 7 4.73 35.61 -11.16
N ARG A 8 4.57 34.88 -12.28
CA ARG A 8 5.18 33.57 -12.45
C ARG A 8 6.71 33.60 -12.29
N GLY A 9 7.37 34.70 -12.69
CA GLY A 9 8.82 34.88 -12.56
C GLY A 9 9.27 34.95 -11.10
N ASP A 10 8.49 35.64 -10.26
CA ASP A 10 8.76 35.77 -8.83
C ASP A 10 8.67 34.42 -8.11
N VAL A 11 7.69 33.60 -8.49
CA VAL A 11 7.54 32.22 -7.98
C VAL A 11 8.72 31.35 -8.40
N LEU A 12 9.18 31.43 -9.66
CA LEU A 12 10.37 30.69 -10.10
C LEU A 12 11.63 31.13 -9.33
N ALA A 13 11.79 32.42 -9.07
CA ALA A 13 12.90 32.93 -8.26
C ALA A 13 12.84 32.36 -6.82
N ALA A 14 11.65 32.31 -6.22
CA ALA A 14 11.45 31.70 -4.91
C ALA A 14 11.77 30.20 -4.89
N LEU A 15 11.40 29.46 -5.94
CA LEU A 15 11.74 28.04 -6.08
C LEU A 15 13.26 27.82 -6.21
N SER A 16 13.94 28.63 -7.03
CA SER A 16 15.40 28.58 -7.19
C SER A 16 16.13 28.91 -5.89
N GLU A 17 15.62 29.88 -5.12
CA GLU A 17 16.17 30.20 -3.81
C GLU A 17 15.94 29.05 -2.82
N PHE A 18 14.75 28.44 -2.80
CA PHE A 18 14.45 27.29 -1.96
C PHE A 18 15.43 26.14 -2.22
N ASP A 19 15.73 25.86 -3.48
CA ASP A 19 16.71 24.84 -3.87
C ASP A 19 18.13 25.19 -3.38
N THR A 20 18.50 26.48 -3.38
CA THR A 20 19.81 26.94 -2.92
C THR A 20 19.93 26.87 -1.39
N LEU A 21 18.95 27.37 -0.66
CA LEU A 21 18.97 27.45 0.80
C LEU A 21 18.60 26.14 1.49
N GLN A 22 17.88 25.25 0.79
CA GLN A 22 17.21 24.08 1.35
C GLN A 22 16.07 24.46 2.32
N GLN A 23 15.09 23.56 2.45
CA GLN A 23 13.81 23.81 3.15
C GLN A 23 13.98 24.48 4.53
N LYS A 24 14.89 23.97 5.37
CA LYS A 24 15.02 24.45 6.76
C LYS A 24 15.46 25.92 6.82
N ALA A 25 16.50 26.29 6.06
CA ALA A 25 17.02 27.66 6.08
C ALA A 25 16.07 28.63 5.36
N PHE A 26 15.43 28.17 4.27
CA PHE A 26 14.41 28.95 3.57
C PHE A 26 13.23 29.30 4.49
N LEU A 27 12.66 28.31 5.18
CA LEU A 27 11.57 28.52 6.12
C LEU A 27 11.97 29.49 7.25
N GLN A 28 13.20 29.37 7.76
CA GLN A 28 13.73 30.28 8.77
C GLN A 28 13.87 31.72 8.24
N LYS A 29 14.40 31.90 7.02
CA LYS A 29 14.57 33.21 6.39
C LYS A 29 13.25 33.96 6.26
N TYR A 30 12.19 33.26 5.85
CA TYR A 30 10.87 33.87 5.60
C TYR A 30 9.91 33.78 6.79
N GLY A 31 10.33 33.24 7.95
CA GLY A 31 9.46 33.08 9.12
C GLY A 31 8.28 32.11 8.88
N MET A 32 8.44 31.18 7.95
CA MET A 32 7.37 30.28 7.50
C MET A 32 7.43 28.91 8.18
N LYS A 33 6.26 28.27 8.28
CA LYS A 33 6.14 26.89 8.77
C LYS A 33 6.08 25.91 7.61
N LYS A 34 6.58 24.70 7.85
CA LYS A 34 6.48 23.59 6.89
C LYS A 34 5.01 23.32 6.53
N ALA A 35 4.74 23.13 5.25
CA ALA A 35 3.42 22.78 4.76
C ALA A 35 3.05 21.36 5.18
N THR A 36 1.78 21.18 5.57
CA THR A 36 1.21 19.88 5.95
C THR A 36 0.24 19.33 4.92
N LYS A 37 -0.18 20.15 3.95
CA LYS A 37 -1.31 19.85 3.08
C LYS A 37 -1.15 20.25 1.62
N TYR A 38 -0.59 21.41 1.32
CA TYR A 38 -0.49 21.89 -0.06
C TYR A 38 0.96 22.10 -0.45
N PHE A 39 1.34 21.57 -1.61
CA PHE A 39 2.72 21.63 -2.11
C PHE A 39 2.73 22.06 -3.57
N VAL A 40 3.60 23.01 -3.93
CA VAL A 40 3.86 23.33 -5.34
C VAL A 40 4.69 22.21 -5.93
N LYS A 41 4.33 21.71 -7.11
CA LYS A 41 5.09 20.73 -7.86
C LYS A 41 5.80 21.41 -9.02
N HIS A 42 7.12 21.30 -9.05
CA HIS A 42 7.96 21.86 -10.09
C HIS A 42 9.19 20.98 -10.29
N ASP A 43 9.49 20.59 -11.53
CA ASP A 43 10.62 19.72 -11.91
C ASP A 43 10.73 18.43 -11.06
N GLY A 44 9.59 17.80 -10.79
CA GLY A 44 9.52 16.56 -10.01
C GLY A 44 9.74 16.73 -8.49
N LYS A 45 9.92 17.96 -8.01
CA LYS A 45 10.08 18.29 -6.58
C LYS A 45 8.81 18.90 -6.00
N LEU A 46 8.67 18.82 -4.67
CA LEU A 46 7.57 19.40 -3.90
C LEU A 46 8.08 20.50 -2.98
N TYR A 47 7.39 21.64 -2.97
CA TYR A 47 7.75 22.83 -2.22
C TYR A 47 6.61 23.32 -1.34
N ASP A 48 6.90 23.93 -0.19
CA ASP A 48 5.88 24.42 0.75
C ASP A 48 5.08 25.58 0.14
N SER A 49 3.81 25.37 -0.21
CA SER A 49 3.06 26.31 -1.06
C SER A 49 2.97 27.73 -0.51
N LYS A 50 2.73 27.88 0.80
CA LYS A 50 2.69 29.19 1.46
C LYS A 50 4.06 29.85 1.53
N ALA A 51 5.12 29.07 1.77
CA ALA A 51 6.47 29.63 1.89
C ALA A 51 6.98 30.14 0.54
N ILE A 52 6.69 29.40 -0.53
CA ILE A 52 7.00 29.83 -1.90
C ILE A 52 6.25 31.12 -2.23
N LEU A 53 4.94 31.19 -1.95
CA LEU A 53 4.17 32.41 -2.22
C LEU A 53 4.65 33.61 -1.37
N ALA A 54 5.01 33.38 -0.11
CA ALA A 54 5.58 34.41 0.76
C ALA A 54 6.89 34.99 0.21
N ALA A 55 7.81 34.13 -0.21
CA ALA A 55 9.07 34.54 -0.80
C ALA A 55 8.88 35.22 -2.16
N ALA A 56 7.99 34.69 -3.00
CA ALA A 56 7.67 35.28 -4.31
C ALA A 56 7.13 36.70 -4.17
N HIS A 57 6.27 36.96 -3.17
CA HIS A 57 5.85 38.31 -2.85
C HIS A 57 7.03 39.21 -2.51
N GLY A 58 8.00 38.71 -1.73
CA GLY A 58 9.22 39.44 -1.41
C GLY A 58 10.19 39.66 -2.58
N HIS A 59 10.02 38.94 -3.68
CA HIS A 59 10.83 39.11 -4.91
C HIS A 59 10.22 40.13 -5.87
N HIS A 60 8.96 40.51 -5.67
CA HIS A 60 8.25 41.44 -6.52
C HIS A 60 8.49 42.89 -6.09
N GLN A 61 9.18 43.68 -6.91
CA GLN A 61 9.25 45.16 -6.86
C GLN A 61 9.30 45.78 -5.45
N ASP A 62 10.33 45.45 -4.66
CA ASP A 62 10.59 45.95 -3.30
C ASP A 62 9.52 45.62 -2.24
N TYR A 63 8.62 44.68 -2.52
CA TYR A 63 7.63 44.24 -1.54
C TYR A 63 8.28 43.46 -0.40
N ALA A 64 7.73 43.59 0.80
CA ALA A 64 8.11 42.74 1.92
C ALA A 64 7.53 41.32 1.72
N PRO A 65 8.25 40.23 2.07
CA PRO A 65 7.67 38.89 2.06
C PRO A 65 6.41 38.78 2.92
N LEU A 66 5.45 37.94 2.50
CA LEU A 66 4.26 37.66 3.32
C LEU A 66 4.66 36.86 4.56
N VAL A 67 3.96 37.10 5.67
CA VAL A 67 4.12 36.35 6.92
C VAL A 67 3.01 35.32 7.10
N TRP A 68 3.18 34.41 8.05
CA TRP A 68 2.22 33.33 8.32
C TRP A 68 0.79 33.84 8.55
N GLU A 69 0.65 34.97 9.23
CA GLU A 69 -0.60 35.63 9.59
C GLU A 69 -1.38 36.10 8.36
N ASP A 70 -0.70 36.39 7.24
CA ASP A 70 -1.34 36.82 5.97
C ASP A 70 -2.10 35.69 5.27
N PHE A 71 -2.01 34.46 5.78
CA PHE A 71 -2.64 33.26 5.21
C PHE A 71 -3.81 32.72 6.05
N SER A 72 -4.51 33.58 6.78
CA SER A 72 -5.60 33.27 7.73
C SER A 72 -6.90 32.74 7.11
N GLY A 73 -7.09 32.85 5.78
CA GLY A 73 -8.21 32.27 5.04
C GLY A 73 -7.96 30.81 4.63
N GLY A 74 -8.83 29.87 5.02
CA GLY A 74 -8.67 28.44 4.76
C GLY A 74 -8.55 28.05 3.27
N LYS A 75 -8.00 26.84 3.04
CA LYS A 75 -7.89 26.02 1.79
C LYS A 75 -7.51 26.65 0.43
N ALA A 76 -7.86 27.89 0.07
CA ALA A 76 -8.04 28.25 -1.34
C ALA A 76 -7.10 29.33 -1.88
N ASP A 77 -6.78 30.40 -1.15
CA ASP A 77 -6.22 31.61 -1.80
C ASP A 77 -4.82 31.40 -2.36
N ALA A 78 -3.89 30.86 -1.58
CA ALA A 78 -2.52 30.60 -2.05
C ALA A 78 -2.49 29.53 -3.14
N VAL A 79 -3.33 28.50 -3.01
CA VAL A 79 -3.39 27.38 -3.96
C VAL A 79 -3.94 27.85 -5.30
N LYS A 80 -5.09 28.52 -5.28
CA LYS A 80 -5.74 29.07 -6.47
C LYS A 80 -4.82 30.06 -7.16
N PHE A 81 -4.19 30.96 -6.41
CA PHE A 81 -3.27 31.93 -6.98
C PHE A 81 -2.07 31.27 -7.69
N LEU A 82 -1.44 30.27 -7.07
CA LEU A 82 -0.36 29.51 -7.69
C LEU A 82 -0.82 28.73 -8.94
N GLN A 83 -2.06 28.20 -8.92
CA GLN A 83 -2.68 27.53 -10.07
C GLN A 83 -2.98 28.50 -11.21
N ASP A 84 -3.48 29.71 -10.91
CA ASP A 84 -3.76 30.76 -11.89
C ASP A 84 -2.47 31.25 -12.57
N LEU A 85 -1.32 31.17 -11.89
CA LEU A 85 0.02 31.40 -12.44
C LEU A 85 0.59 30.18 -13.21
N GLY A 86 -0.16 29.09 -13.33
CA GLY A 86 0.20 27.90 -14.11
C GLY A 86 1.06 26.88 -13.36
N PHE A 87 1.11 26.90 -12.03
CA PHE A 87 1.80 25.87 -11.25
C PHE A 87 0.86 24.74 -10.85
N GLU A 88 1.37 23.50 -10.91
CA GLU A 88 0.67 22.34 -10.35
C GLU A 88 0.79 22.37 -8.83
N VAL A 89 -0.33 22.22 -8.11
CA VAL A 89 -0.35 22.16 -6.64
C VAL A 89 -0.95 20.84 -6.20
N ALA A 90 -0.16 20.04 -5.48
CA ALA A 90 -0.58 18.77 -4.90
C ALA A 90 -1.24 18.99 -3.52
N GLU A 91 -2.38 18.34 -3.29
CA GLU A 91 -3.02 18.25 -1.97
C GLU A 91 -2.69 16.91 -1.31
N ALA A 92 -1.84 16.95 -0.27
CA ALA A 92 -1.57 15.78 0.55
C ALA A 92 -2.79 15.41 1.40
N ARG A 93 -3.06 14.11 1.49
CA ARG A 93 -4.20 13.52 2.18
C ARG A 93 -3.76 12.64 3.33
N ASP A 94 -4.65 12.49 4.31
CA ASP A 94 -4.51 11.47 5.33
C ASP A 94 -4.97 10.13 4.77
N PHE A 95 -4.24 9.07 5.11
CA PHE A 95 -4.56 7.71 4.72
C PHE A 95 -4.80 6.85 5.95
N ASN A 96 -5.94 6.17 5.98
CA ASN A 96 -6.24 5.15 6.96
C ASN A 96 -5.18 4.04 6.92
N TRP A 97 -4.92 3.42 8.07
CA TRP A 97 -4.05 2.24 8.15
C TRP A 97 -4.70 1.08 7.39
N ALA A 98 -3.99 0.55 6.40
CA ALA A 98 -4.40 -0.63 5.68
C ALA A 98 -4.12 -1.89 6.52
N ARG A 99 -4.85 -2.97 6.21
CA ARG A 99 -4.71 -4.25 6.90
C ARG A 99 -3.27 -4.76 6.92
N ASP A 100 -2.59 -4.74 5.77
CA ASP A 100 -1.23 -5.25 5.64
C ASP A 100 -0.21 -4.42 6.46
N GLU A 101 -0.46 -3.11 6.63
CA GLU A 101 0.34 -2.25 7.51
C GLU A 101 0.10 -2.60 8.99
N LEU A 102 -1.15 -2.91 9.35
CA LEU A 102 -1.51 -3.35 10.71
C LEU A 102 -0.96 -4.73 11.04
N ILE A 103 -0.90 -5.66 10.07
CA ILE A 103 -0.27 -6.96 10.26
C ILE A 103 1.21 -6.78 10.65
N LEU A 104 1.93 -5.90 9.95
CA LEU A 104 3.33 -5.60 10.28
C LEU A 104 3.51 -4.88 11.62
N ALA A 105 2.56 -4.01 12.00
CA ALA A 105 2.57 -3.35 13.29
C ALA A 105 2.28 -4.32 14.45
N CYS A 106 1.31 -5.22 14.29
CA CYS A 106 1.00 -6.28 15.26
C CYS A 106 2.14 -7.29 15.38
N ASP A 107 2.77 -7.71 14.28
CA ASP A 107 3.96 -8.58 14.29
C ASP A 107 5.12 -7.95 15.09
N LEU A 108 5.37 -6.66 14.90
CA LEU A 108 6.33 -5.91 15.73
C LEU A 108 5.93 -5.89 17.22
N MET A 109 4.64 -5.76 17.53
CA MET A 109 4.16 -5.78 18.91
C MET A 109 4.23 -7.16 19.54
N CYS A 110 4.01 -8.25 18.78
CA CYS A 110 4.22 -9.62 19.26
C CYS A 110 5.66 -9.81 19.74
N ASP A 111 6.64 -9.32 18.99
CA ASP A 111 8.06 -9.34 19.38
C ASP A 111 8.41 -8.35 20.52
N ASN A 112 7.43 -7.58 21.01
CA ASN A 112 7.58 -6.60 22.08
C ASN A 112 6.55 -6.84 23.20
N ASP A 113 6.19 -8.10 23.46
CA ASP A 113 5.26 -8.51 24.53
C ASP A 113 3.92 -7.75 24.50
N TRP A 114 3.43 -7.46 23.29
CA TRP A 114 2.23 -6.66 23.03
C TRP A 114 2.25 -5.24 23.61
N LYS A 115 3.43 -4.71 23.94
CA LYS A 115 3.62 -3.33 24.39
C LYS A 115 3.84 -2.38 23.23
N ALA A 116 3.38 -1.14 23.37
CA ALA A 116 3.65 -0.09 22.40
C ALA A 116 5.15 0.15 22.22
N VAL A 117 5.55 0.41 20.98
CA VAL A 117 6.95 0.63 20.62
C VAL A 117 7.19 2.13 20.48
N ARG A 118 8.26 2.63 21.11
CA ARG A 118 8.59 4.07 21.09
C ARG A 118 9.14 4.50 19.73
N ALA A 119 8.92 5.77 19.37
CA ALA A 119 9.31 6.31 18.07
C ALA A 119 10.83 6.28 17.82
N HIS A 120 11.64 6.33 18.88
CA HIS A 120 13.10 6.25 18.79
C HIS A 120 13.63 4.81 18.82
N ASP A 121 12.76 3.81 19.00
CA ASP A 121 13.16 2.40 18.94
C ASP A 121 13.60 2.07 17.51
N PRO A 122 14.79 1.49 17.28
CA PRO A 122 15.26 1.13 15.95
C PRO A 122 14.24 0.30 15.15
N ARG A 123 13.47 -0.57 15.82
CA ARG A 123 12.44 -1.39 15.17
C ARG A 123 11.25 -0.57 14.66
N ALA A 124 10.89 0.51 15.35
CA ALA A 124 9.86 1.44 14.88
C ALA A 124 10.35 2.27 13.68
N VAL A 125 11.63 2.62 13.66
CA VAL A 125 12.26 3.30 12.52
C VAL A 125 12.28 2.37 11.30
N GLU A 126 12.72 1.12 11.47
CA GLU A 126 12.73 0.11 10.40
C GLU A 126 11.33 -0.13 9.84
N LEU A 127 10.32 -0.30 10.70
CA LEU A 127 8.93 -0.45 10.26
C LEU A 127 8.45 0.80 9.50
N SER A 128 8.80 2.00 9.97
CA SER A 128 8.46 3.25 9.29
C SER A 128 9.03 3.31 7.87
N GLU A 129 10.30 2.93 7.69
CA GLU A 129 10.94 2.86 6.37
C GLU A 129 10.25 1.83 5.45
N LEU A 130 9.91 0.67 6.00
CA LEU A 130 9.22 -0.39 5.27
C LEU A 130 7.82 0.05 4.80
N LEU A 131 6.99 0.58 5.70
CA LEU A 131 5.62 1.02 5.38
C LEU A 131 5.61 2.13 4.33
N ARG A 132 6.58 3.06 4.38
CA ARG A 132 6.74 4.11 3.38
C ARG A 132 7.10 3.60 1.98
N ARG A 133 7.60 2.36 1.86
CA ARG A 133 7.88 1.74 0.56
C ARG A 133 6.70 0.95 0.00
N MET A 134 5.63 0.74 0.78
CA MET A 134 4.47 -0.04 0.33
C MET A 134 3.68 0.70 -0.76
N PRO A 135 3.25 0.04 -1.85
CA PRO A 135 2.49 0.65 -2.95
C PRO A 135 0.97 0.71 -2.65
N LEU A 136 0.58 0.97 -1.40
CA LEU A 136 -0.83 1.01 -0.97
C LEU A 136 -1.48 2.36 -1.18
N HIS A 137 -0.68 3.41 -1.05
CA HIS A 137 -1.12 4.80 -1.08
C HIS A 137 -0.26 5.56 -2.11
N PRO A 138 -0.82 6.43 -2.95
CA PRO A 138 -0.04 7.20 -3.91
C PRO A 138 1.01 8.07 -3.22
N VAL A 139 2.27 7.95 -3.63
CA VAL A 139 3.41 8.61 -2.97
C VAL A 139 3.24 10.12 -3.00
N GLU A 140 2.78 10.62 -4.13
CA GLU A 140 2.50 12.02 -4.44
C GLU A 140 1.39 12.65 -3.56
N LEU A 141 0.52 11.83 -2.96
CA LEU A 141 -0.56 12.30 -2.08
C LEU A 141 -0.23 12.15 -0.59
N ARG A 142 0.93 11.56 -0.24
CA ARG A 142 1.29 11.31 1.17
C ARG A 142 1.75 12.59 1.85
N LYS A 143 1.32 12.78 3.09
CA LYS A 143 1.89 13.81 3.95
C LYS A 143 3.36 13.52 4.31
N PRO A 144 4.16 14.54 4.66
CA PRO A 144 5.56 14.33 5.06
C PRO A 144 5.76 13.39 6.26
N ASP A 145 4.78 13.34 7.17
CA ASP A 145 4.78 12.49 8.36
C ASP A 145 4.10 11.13 8.13
N PHE A 146 3.70 10.81 6.90
CA PHE A 146 3.09 9.54 6.51
C PHE A 146 3.92 8.37 7.03
N ARG A 147 3.27 7.51 7.84
CA ARG A 147 3.86 6.33 8.49
C ARG A 147 5.20 6.60 9.17
N SER A 148 5.40 7.79 9.73
CA SER A 148 6.58 8.16 10.53
C SER A 148 6.74 7.33 11.80
N PRO A 149 7.94 7.25 12.41
CA PRO A 149 8.12 6.53 13.67
C PRO A 149 7.17 6.98 14.78
N ASN A 150 6.83 8.28 14.82
CA ASN A 150 5.81 8.83 15.72
C ASN A 150 4.41 8.25 15.44
N SER A 151 4.03 8.11 14.17
CA SER A 151 2.77 7.46 13.80
C SER A 151 2.76 5.97 14.14
N ILE A 152 3.90 5.28 14.05
CA ILE A 152 4.05 3.87 14.49
C ILE A 152 3.83 3.79 16.00
N GLN A 153 4.48 4.65 16.79
CA GLN A 153 4.28 4.72 18.23
C GLN A 153 2.82 4.98 18.58
N GLN A 154 2.18 5.97 17.94
CA GLN A 154 0.78 6.27 18.22
C GLN A 154 -0.14 5.09 17.85
N LYS A 155 0.13 4.42 16.72
CA LYS A 155 -0.66 3.26 16.30
C LYS A 155 -0.47 2.08 17.25
N THR A 156 0.75 1.72 17.61
CA THR A 156 1.01 0.61 18.55
C THR A 156 0.45 0.90 19.94
N PHE A 157 0.51 2.16 20.40
CA PHE A 157 -0.17 2.59 21.63
C PHE A 157 -1.68 2.43 21.54
N ASN A 158 -2.31 2.88 20.45
CA ASN A 158 -3.75 2.70 20.26
C ASN A 158 -4.12 1.21 20.24
N ILE A 159 -3.34 0.36 19.55
CA ILE A 159 -3.58 -1.09 19.51
C ILE A 159 -3.46 -1.66 20.92
N GLU A 160 -2.41 -1.33 21.67
CA GLU A 160 -2.18 -1.77 23.05
C GLU A 160 -3.39 -1.44 23.93
N THR A 161 -3.84 -0.18 23.92
CA THR A 161 -4.92 0.32 24.79
C THR A 161 -6.32 -0.12 24.38
N SER A 162 -6.53 -0.49 23.12
CA SER A 162 -7.86 -0.89 22.62
C SER A 162 -8.36 -2.22 23.16
N PHE A 163 -7.49 -3.01 23.79
CA PHE A 163 -7.81 -4.34 24.31
C PHE A 163 -7.88 -4.40 25.83
N GLY A 164 -7.91 -3.24 26.50
CA GLY A 164 -8.28 -3.10 27.91
C GLY A 164 -7.77 -4.22 28.83
N ASN A 165 -6.51 -4.11 29.26
CA ASN A 165 -5.94 -4.79 30.42
C ASN A 165 -6.71 -6.01 30.96
N ASP A 166 -6.26 -7.18 30.52
CA ASP A 166 -6.49 -8.49 31.13
C ASP A 166 -5.87 -8.58 32.56
N GLY A 167 -5.59 -7.45 33.23
CA GLY A 167 -5.19 -7.45 34.64
C GLY A 167 -4.09 -6.48 35.12
N MET A 168 -3.61 -5.48 34.37
CA MET A 168 -2.59 -4.54 34.92
C MET A 168 -2.77 -3.05 34.52
N GLY A 169 -3.77 -2.37 35.10
CA GLY A 169 -3.72 -0.90 35.27
C GLY A 169 -4.42 -0.02 34.22
N GLY A 170 -5.72 0.24 34.41
CA GLY A 170 -6.23 1.60 34.63
C GLY A 170 -6.18 2.68 33.54
N LYS A 171 -6.08 2.39 32.23
CA LYS A 171 -6.26 3.43 31.19
C LYS A 171 -7.51 3.17 30.35
N LYS A 172 -8.35 4.21 30.17
CA LYS A 172 -9.59 4.16 29.37
C LYS A 172 -9.27 3.68 27.95
N ALA A 173 -9.99 2.64 27.51
CA ALA A 173 -9.89 2.12 26.16
C ALA A 173 -10.15 3.25 25.16
N THR A 174 -9.16 3.52 24.30
CA THR A 174 -9.38 4.29 23.08
C THR A 174 -10.31 3.48 22.19
N LYS A 175 -11.25 4.12 21.49
CA LYS A 175 -11.97 3.46 20.37
C LYS A 175 -10.93 3.19 19.28
N GLY A 176 -10.20 2.08 19.37
CA GLY A 176 -9.30 1.62 18.33
C GLY A 176 -10.03 1.57 16.99
N GLY A 177 -9.30 1.70 15.89
CA GLY A 177 -9.92 1.52 14.57
C GLY A 177 -10.54 0.12 14.51
N ALA A 178 -11.71 -0.03 13.87
CA ALA A 178 -12.36 -1.35 13.75
C ALA A 178 -11.41 -2.42 13.22
N LEU A 179 -10.53 -2.04 12.29
CA LEU A 179 -9.50 -2.92 11.72
C LEU A 179 -8.36 -3.24 12.69
N ASP A 180 -8.01 -2.34 13.61
CA ASP A 180 -6.99 -2.57 14.64
C ASP A 180 -7.40 -3.76 15.53
N LEU A 181 -8.69 -3.80 15.92
CA LEU A 181 -9.28 -4.87 16.74
C LEU A 181 -9.32 -6.21 15.99
N VAL A 182 -9.70 -6.18 14.71
CA VAL A 182 -9.79 -7.39 13.87
C VAL A 182 -8.41 -8.03 13.72
N VAL A 183 -7.40 -7.27 13.30
CA VAL A 183 -6.06 -7.82 13.05
C VAL A 183 -5.44 -8.30 14.36
N ARG A 184 -5.59 -7.56 15.47
CA ARG A 184 -5.09 -8.01 16.77
C ARG A 184 -5.76 -9.31 17.23
N LYS A 185 -7.08 -9.44 17.06
CA LYS A 185 -7.80 -10.67 17.40
C LYS A 185 -7.31 -11.86 16.57
N GLU A 186 -7.07 -11.68 15.27
CA GLU A 186 -6.53 -12.75 14.42
C GLU A 186 -5.14 -13.22 14.89
N PHE A 187 -4.29 -12.31 15.38
CA PHE A 187 -3.02 -12.67 16.00
C PHE A 187 -3.19 -13.43 17.32
N GLN A 188 -4.23 -13.14 18.11
CA GLN A 188 -4.55 -13.92 19.31
C GLN A 188 -5.10 -15.31 18.97
N ASP A 189 -5.92 -15.40 17.93
CA ASP A 189 -6.55 -16.64 17.50
C ASP A 189 -5.54 -17.59 16.81
N ASP A 190 -4.61 -17.07 16.01
CA ASP A 190 -3.55 -17.85 15.33
C ASP A 190 -2.28 -17.01 15.07
N GLU A 191 -1.46 -16.84 16.10
CA GLU A 191 -0.21 -16.07 16.02
C GLU A 191 0.72 -16.62 14.93
N LYS A 192 0.87 -17.95 14.85
CA LYS A 192 1.79 -18.59 13.91
C LYS A 192 1.43 -18.25 12.46
N HIS A 193 0.15 -18.29 12.13
CA HIS A 193 -0.34 -17.93 10.81
C HIS A 193 -0.11 -16.45 10.50
N MET A 194 -0.48 -15.56 11.42
CA MET A 194 -0.36 -14.11 11.22
C MET A 194 1.09 -13.64 11.10
N ARG A 195 2.01 -14.25 11.85
CA ARG A 195 3.45 -14.01 11.70
C ARG A 195 3.99 -14.51 10.36
N ALA A 196 3.48 -15.64 9.85
CA ALA A 196 3.83 -16.11 8.51
C ALA A 196 3.35 -15.10 7.44
N ALA A 197 2.15 -14.54 7.59
CA ALA A 197 1.64 -13.49 6.71
C ALA A 197 2.52 -12.22 6.77
N ALA A 198 2.89 -11.76 7.96
CA ALA A 198 3.80 -10.63 8.15
C ALA A 198 5.15 -10.87 7.45
N LYS A 199 5.74 -12.06 7.61
CA LYS A 199 6.98 -12.45 6.93
C LYS A 199 6.85 -12.38 5.40
N LEU A 200 5.75 -12.89 4.83
CA LEU A 200 5.51 -12.84 3.39
C LEU A 200 5.40 -11.40 2.87
N ILE A 201 4.77 -10.50 3.63
CA ILE A 201 4.68 -9.08 3.30
C ILE A 201 6.08 -8.44 3.30
N ARG A 202 6.89 -8.69 4.35
CA ARG A 202 8.27 -8.18 4.45
C ARG A 202 9.14 -8.70 3.30
N ASP A 203 9.15 -10.00 3.07
CA ASP A 203 9.93 -10.64 2.01
C ASP A 203 9.50 -10.12 0.62
N GLY A 204 8.19 -9.94 0.41
CA GLY A 204 7.65 -9.38 -0.83
C GLY A 204 8.12 -7.95 -1.10
N LEU A 205 8.20 -7.10 -0.06
CA LEU A 205 8.71 -5.73 -0.17
C LEU A 205 10.22 -5.70 -0.45
N LEU A 206 11.00 -6.48 0.30
CA LEU A 206 12.47 -6.53 0.18
C LEU A 206 12.93 -7.09 -1.16
N SER A 207 12.24 -8.10 -1.68
CA SER A 207 12.55 -8.72 -2.98
C SER A 207 12.08 -7.91 -4.19
N GLY A 208 11.42 -6.76 -3.98
CA GLY A 208 10.79 -5.98 -5.05
C GLY A 208 9.55 -6.66 -5.67
N ILE A 209 9.12 -7.81 -5.12
CA ILE A 209 7.86 -8.46 -5.51
C ILE A 209 6.64 -7.63 -5.09
N LEU A 210 6.80 -6.60 -4.29
CA LEU A 210 5.77 -5.61 -4.01
C LEU A 210 6.19 -4.19 -4.44
N ALA A 211 7.33 -4.03 -5.12
CA ALA A 211 7.74 -2.76 -5.72
C ALA A 211 7.18 -2.62 -7.14
N GLY A 212 6.41 -1.55 -7.38
CA GLY A 212 5.77 -1.23 -8.67
C GLY A 212 4.61 -0.25 -8.47
N GLU A 213 4.29 0.52 -9.53
CA GLU A 213 3.36 1.67 -9.58
C GLU A 213 2.27 1.65 -8.51
N SER A 214 2.13 2.79 -7.81
CA SER A 214 1.00 3.10 -6.95
C SER A 214 -0.27 2.64 -7.66
N LEU A 215 -0.88 1.56 -7.15
CA LEU A 215 -2.18 1.13 -7.63
C LEU A 215 -3.12 2.27 -7.22
N GLY A 216 -3.39 3.19 -8.16
CA GLY A 216 -4.35 4.28 -7.97
C GLY A 216 -5.69 3.64 -7.60
N LEU A 217 -6.03 3.70 -6.31
CA LEU A 217 -7.24 3.09 -5.77
C LEU A 217 -8.26 4.20 -5.51
N PRO A 218 -9.51 4.03 -5.97
CA PRO A 218 -10.65 4.72 -5.38
C PRO A 218 -10.77 4.35 -3.89
N ASP A 219 -11.30 5.26 -3.07
CA ASP A 219 -11.57 5.05 -1.64
C ASP A 219 -12.32 3.72 -1.43
N LEU A 220 -11.71 2.82 -0.66
CA LEU A 220 -12.12 1.42 -0.48
C LEU A 220 -13.19 1.27 0.62
N ASP A 221 -14.29 2.01 0.52
CA ASP A 221 -15.45 1.82 1.41
C ASP A 221 -16.50 0.82 0.86
N GLU A 222 -16.36 0.32 -0.38
CA GLU A 222 -17.40 -0.54 -1.01
C GLU A 222 -16.90 -1.85 -1.62
N MET A 223 -16.18 -2.69 -0.86
CA MET A 223 -16.09 -4.11 -1.23
C MET A 223 -16.32 -5.01 -0.02
N GLU A 224 -17.47 -5.67 -0.04
CA GLU A 224 -17.92 -6.69 0.90
C GLU A 224 -16.82 -7.75 1.16
N SER A 225 -16.42 -7.83 2.43
CA SER A 225 -15.29 -8.61 2.90
C SER A 225 -15.68 -10.05 3.22
N THR A 226 -15.19 -11.01 2.44
CA THR A 226 -15.14 -12.43 2.86
C THR A 226 -13.82 -13.15 2.52
N ALA A 227 -12.70 -12.41 2.41
CA ALA A 227 -11.37 -12.99 2.33
C ALA A 227 -10.48 -12.43 3.46
N VAL A 228 -10.09 -13.32 4.35
CA VAL A 228 -9.14 -13.09 5.45
C VAL A 228 -7.74 -13.25 4.86
N GLU A 229 -6.96 -12.14 4.87
CA GLU A 229 -5.51 -12.01 4.58
C GLU A 229 -5.04 -11.28 3.28
N GLY A 230 -4.02 -10.41 3.46
CA GLY A 230 -3.00 -10.05 2.46
C GLY A 230 -3.44 -9.38 1.16
N ARG A 231 -4.15 -8.25 1.23
CA ARG A 231 -4.72 -7.58 0.04
C ARG A 231 -3.66 -7.15 -1.00
N LEU A 232 -2.40 -6.96 -0.62
CA LEU A 232 -1.31 -6.63 -1.57
C LEU A 232 -0.80 -7.84 -2.34
N LEU A 233 -0.52 -8.94 -1.62
CA LEU A 233 -0.03 -10.17 -2.22
C LEU A 233 -1.11 -10.76 -3.13
N GLU A 234 -2.37 -10.77 -2.67
CA GLU A 234 -3.52 -11.19 -3.46
C GLU A 234 -3.72 -10.29 -4.70
N ARG A 235 -3.67 -8.95 -4.58
CA ARG A 235 -3.84 -8.05 -5.73
C ARG A 235 -2.76 -8.21 -6.80
N ARG A 236 -1.48 -8.35 -6.41
CA ARG A 236 -0.42 -8.56 -7.40
C ARG A 236 -0.49 -9.95 -8.03
N HIS A 237 -0.86 -10.96 -7.24
CA HIS A 237 -1.10 -12.32 -7.72
C HIS A 237 -2.23 -12.35 -8.75
N LEU A 238 -3.39 -11.76 -8.43
CA LEU A 238 -4.54 -11.64 -9.35
C LEU A 238 -4.22 -10.81 -10.60
N SER A 239 -3.49 -9.70 -10.47
CA SER A 239 -3.09 -8.87 -11.61
C SER A 239 -2.18 -9.62 -12.59
N ARG A 240 -1.27 -10.46 -12.07
CA ARG A 240 -0.35 -11.27 -12.87
C ARG A 240 -1.01 -12.51 -13.48
N GLU A 241 -1.89 -13.19 -12.75
CA GLU A 241 -2.70 -14.31 -13.27
C GLU A 241 -3.62 -13.87 -14.44
N ARG A 242 -4.02 -12.60 -14.44
CA ARG A 242 -4.81 -11.99 -15.52
C ARG A 242 -3.99 -11.59 -16.76
N SER A 243 -2.68 -11.89 -16.82
CA SER A 243 -1.87 -11.65 -18.02
C SER A 243 -2.39 -12.47 -19.21
N ARG A 244 -3.14 -11.79 -20.10
CA ARG A 244 -3.73 -12.39 -21.31
C ARG A 244 -2.66 -13.07 -22.18
N LYS A 245 -1.46 -12.49 -22.24
CA LYS A 245 -0.33 -13.04 -23.00
C LYS A 245 0.19 -14.35 -22.41
N LEU A 246 0.45 -14.39 -21.10
CA LEU A 246 0.94 -15.60 -20.43
C LEU A 246 -0.09 -16.72 -20.47
N ARG A 247 -1.38 -16.40 -20.22
CA ARG A 247 -2.47 -17.37 -20.34
C ARG A 247 -2.56 -17.95 -21.75
N LYS A 248 -2.55 -17.10 -22.78
CA LYS A 248 -2.60 -17.54 -24.18
C LYS A 248 -1.42 -18.48 -24.50
N ASN A 249 -0.21 -18.09 -24.09
CA ASN A 249 1.00 -18.86 -24.34
C ASN A 249 0.99 -20.21 -23.60
N LYS A 250 0.54 -20.24 -22.34
CA LYS A 250 0.45 -21.49 -21.56
C LYS A 250 -0.58 -22.45 -22.15
N ILE A 251 -1.76 -21.98 -22.51
CA ILE A 251 -2.79 -22.80 -23.17
C ILE A 251 -2.27 -23.36 -24.49
N ALA A 252 -1.67 -22.52 -25.34
CA ALA A 252 -1.09 -22.96 -26.61
C ALA A 252 0.02 -23.99 -26.41
N SER A 253 0.87 -23.81 -25.39
CA SER A 253 1.91 -24.79 -25.04
C SER A 253 1.33 -26.10 -24.53
N HIS A 254 0.27 -26.07 -23.72
CA HIS A 254 -0.37 -27.26 -23.17
C HIS A 254 -0.99 -28.12 -24.27
N LEU A 255 -1.70 -27.48 -25.21
CA LEU A 255 -2.35 -28.13 -26.35
C LEU A 255 -1.39 -28.75 -27.38
N LYS A 256 -0.09 -28.46 -27.32
CA LYS A 256 0.91 -29.17 -28.14
C LYS A 256 1.16 -30.60 -27.66
N SER A 257 0.92 -30.87 -26.38
CA SER A 257 1.25 -32.14 -25.74
C SER A 257 0.02 -32.85 -25.16
N HIS A 258 -1.13 -32.19 -25.14
CA HIS A 258 -2.38 -32.71 -24.57
C HIS A 258 -3.54 -32.41 -25.51
N VAL A 259 -4.49 -33.35 -25.56
CA VAL A 259 -5.68 -33.25 -26.43
C VAL A 259 -6.75 -32.35 -25.81
N THR A 260 -6.83 -32.28 -24.48
CA THR A 260 -7.87 -31.56 -23.75
C THR A 260 -7.32 -30.47 -22.85
N LEU A 261 -8.20 -29.58 -22.38
CA LEU A 261 -7.88 -28.53 -21.39
C LEU A 261 -8.44 -28.89 -20.01
N ALA A 262 -8.24 -30.14 -19.59
CA ALA A 262 -8.64 -30.59 -18.28
C ALA A 262 -7.78 -29.95 -17.18
N CYS A 263 -8.40 -29.68 -16.02
CA CYS A 263 -7.72 -29.19 -14.83
C CYS A 263 -6.54 -30.10 -14.45
N GLU A 264 -5.35 -29.54 -14.30
CA GLU A 264 -4.13 -30.29 -13.99
C GLU A 264 -4.12 -30.85 -12.55
N VAL A 265 -5.06 -30.39 -11.69
CA VAL A 265 -5.28 -30.88 -10.32
C VAL A 265 -6.36 -31.96 -10.27
N CYS A 266 -7.62 -31.61 -10.54
CA CYS A 266 -8.78 -32.51 -10.36
C CYS A 266 -9.29 -33.17 -11.64
N LYS A 267 -8.66 -32.92 -12.79
CA LYS A 267 -9.03 -33.46 -14.11
C LYS A 267 -10.41 -33.03 -14.64
N PHE A 268 -11.07 -32.07 -13.99
CA PHE A 268 -12.31 -31.49 -14.50
C PHE A 268 -12.08 -30.77 -15.83
N ASP A 269 -12.91 -31.08 -16.82
CA ASP A 269 -12.87 -30.49 -18.17
C ASP A 269 -14.20 -29.76 -18.44
N PHE A 270 -14.12 -28.45 -18.68
CA PHE A 270 -15.29 -27.61 -18.94
C PHE A 270 -15.94 -27.93 -20.27
N SER A 271 -15.16 -28.22 -21.32
CA SER A 271 -15.69 -28.55 -22.64
C SER A 271 -16.40 -29.90 -22.61
N ALA A 272 -15.85 -30.88 -21.88
CA ALA A 272 -16.50 -32.17 -21.69
C ALA A 272 -17.79 -32.07 -20.87
N LYS A 273 -17.83 -31.19 -19.84
CA LYS A 273 -18.99 -31.05 -18.96
C LYS A 273 -20.11 -30.15 -19.52
N TYR A 274 -19.74 -29.07 -20.21
CA TYR A 274 -20.65 -28.00 -20.63
C TYR A 274 -20.73 -27.83 -22.16
N GLY A 275 -20.07 -28.69 -22.93
CA GLY A 275 -20.04 -28.61 -24.39
C GLY A 275 -19.39 -27.32 -24.89
N PRO A 276 -19.87 -26.73 -26.00
CA PRO A 276 -19.28 -25.53 -26.59
C PRO A 276 -19.18 -24.33 -25.65
N HIS A 277 -20.06 -24.25 -24.64
CA HIS A 277 -20.02 -23.16 -23.66
C HIS A 277 -18.77 -23.22 -22.75
N GLY A 278 -18.22 -24.41 -22.56
CA GLY A 278 -16.98 -24.62 -21.82
C GLY A 278 -15.72 -24.64 -22.69
N ASP A 279 -15.81 -24.32 -24.00
CA ASP A 279 -14.65 -24.37 -24.89
C ASP A 279 -13.56 -23.40 -24.41
N ARG A 280 -12.32 -23.92 -24.30
CA ARG A 280 -11.12 -23.18 -23.88
C ARG A 280 -11.26 -22.39 -22.57
N TYR A 281 -12.23 -22.77 -21.73
CA TYR A 281 -12.44 -22.20 -20.42
C TYR A 281 -11.58 -22.94 -19.39
N ILE A 282 -10.56 -22.24 -18.91
CA ILE A 282 -9.64 -22.71 -17.86
C ILE A 282 -8.90 -21.51 -17.26
N GLU A 283 -8.56 -21.59 -15.98
CA GLU A 283 -7.81 -20.56 -15.27
C GLU A 283 -6.32 -20.89 -15.27
N CYS A 284 -5.48 -19.86 -15.31
CA CYS A 284 -4.03 -19.99 -15.30
C CYS A 284 -3.51 -19.48 -13.96
N HIS A 285 -2.82 -20.34 -13.23
CA HIS A 285 -2.37 -20.11 -11.85
C HIS A 285 -0.86 -20.32 -11.75
N HIS A 286 -0.19 -19.67 -10.80
CA HIS A 286 1.25 -19.89 -10.57
C HIS A 286 1.49 -21.02 -9.58
N VAL A 287 2.34 -22.00 -9.93
CA VAL A 287 2.59 -23.21 -9.10
C VAL A 287 3.24 -22.87 -7.76
N ILE A 288 4.15 -21.88 -7.75
CA ILE A 288 4.80 -21.38 -6.53
C ILE A 288 4.23 -19.98 -6.25
N PRO A 289 3.70 -19.72 -5.04
CA PRO A 289 3.35 -18.37 -4.62
C PRO A 289 4.56 -17.47 -4.78
N LEU A 290 4.47 -16.46 -5.66
CA LEU A 290 5.63 -15.65 -6.05
C LEU A 290 6.26 -14.91 -4.86
N ALA A 291 5.56 -14.77 -3.73
CA ALA A 291 6.15 -14.29 -2.47
C ALA A 291 7.42 -15.07 -2.05
N LYS A 292 7.56 -16.34 -2.47
CA LYS A 292 8.75 -17.16 -2.25
C LYS A 292 9.79 -17.14 -3.38
N SER A 293 9.48 -16.65 -4.59
CA SER A 293 10.32 -16.87 -5.79
C SER A 293 11.12 -15.66 -6.29
N GLY A 294 10.96 -14.46 -5.70
CA GLY A 294 11.65 -13.25 -6.15
C GLY A 294 11.04 -12.62 -7.42
N ALA A 295 11.43 -11.39 -7.75
CA ALA A 295 11.12 -10.77 -9.04
C ALA A 295 11.91 -11.48 -10.17
N LYS A 296 11.38 -12.59 -10.68
CA LYS A 296 11.88 -13.28 -11.87
C LYS A 296 10.87 -13.21 -13.01
N GLU A 297 11.35 -13.29 -14.24
CA GLU A 297 10.47 -13.50 -15.41
C GLU A 297 9.70 -14.80 -15.24
N THR A 298 8.37 -14.73 -15.29
CA THR A 298 7.48 -15.90 -15.21
C THR A 298 7.71 -16.78 -16.45
N LYS A 299 8.18 -18.02 -16.24
CA LYS A 299 8.28 -19.04 -17.29
C LYS A 299 6.95 -19.80 -17.39
N LEU A 300 6.68 -20.39 -18.56
CA LEU A 300 5.46 -21.20 -18.76
C LEU A 300 5.38 -22.44 -17.84
N GLN A 301 6.53 -22.92 -17.36
CA GLN A 301 6.62 -24.01 -16.38
C GLN A 301 6.19 -23.59 -14.97
N ASP A 302 6.25 -22.29 -14.66
CA ASP A 302 5.83 -21.74 -13.36
C ASP A 302 4.30 -21.58 -13.28
N LEU A 303 3.60 -21.90 -14.38
CA LEU A 303 2.16 -21.80 -14.54
C LEU A 303 1.51 -23.18 -14.60
N ILE A 304 0.28 -23.27 -14.12
CA ILE A 304 -0.58 -24.45 -14.17
C ILE A 304 -1.99 -24.04 -14.60
N LEU A 305 -2.64 -24.89 -15.37
CA LEU A 305 -4.01 -24.74 -15.82
C LEU A 305 -4.95 -25.49 -14.86
N ILE A 306 -5.85 -24.76 -14.21
CA ILE A 306 -6.74 -25.29 -13.18
C ILE A 306 -8.18 -24.80 -13.39
N CYS A 307 -9.16 -25.55 -12.87
CA CYS A 307 -10.56 -25.13 -12.90
C CYS A 307 -10.85 -24.08 -11.83
N ALA A 308 -11.93 -23.31 -12.03
CA ALA A 308 -12.36 -22.27 -11.09
C ALA A 308 -12.51 -22.77 -9.65
N ASN A 309 -12.98 -24.00 -9.45
CA ASN A 309 -13.11 -24.58 -8.11
C ASN A 309 -11.74 -24.86 -7.47
N CYS A 310 -10.82 -25.48 -8.20
CA CYS A 310 -9.46 -25.74 -7.69
C CYS A 310 -8.72 -24.44 -7.40
N HIS A 311 -8.87 -23.43 -8.28
CA HIS A 311 -8.27 -22.13 -8.06
C HIS A 311 -8.78 -21.46 -6.79
N ARG A 312 -10.10 -21.49 -6.57
CA ARG A 312 -10.70 -20.98 -5.32
C ARG A 312 -10.28 -21.80 -4.10
N MET A 313 -10.05 -23.11 -4.23
CA MET A 313 -9.61 -23.95 -3.11
C MET A 313 -8.15 -23.72 -2.74
N ILE A 314 -7.27 -23.47 -3.72
CA ILE A 314 -5.88 -23.07 -3.46
C ILE A 314 -5.83 -21.78 -2.65
N HIS A 315 -6.64 -20.79 -3.03
CA HIS A 315 -6.69 -19.49 -2.38
C HIS A 315 -7.64 -19.41 -1.19
N ARG A 316 -8.22 -20.53 -0.75
CA ARG A 316 -9.30 -20.50 0.25
C ARG A 316 -8.84 -19.99 1.61
N ARG A 317 -7.61 -20.34 2.00
CA ARG A 317 -6.94 -19.94 3.24
C ARG A 317 -5.44 -19.85 2.97
N SER A 318 -4.77 -18.90 3.58
CA SER A 318 -3.31 -18.84 3.55
C SER A 318 -2.73 -19.67 4.72
N PRO A 319 -1.47 -20.16 4.63
CA PRO A 319 -0.64 -20.18 3.43
C PRO A 319 -1.33 -20.99 2.32
N TRP A 320 -1.34 -20.45 1.10
CA TRP A 320 -2.07 -21.06 -0.02
C TRP A 320 -1.49 -22.43 -0.33
N LEU A 321 -2.39 -23.36 -0.63
CA LEU A 321 -1.99 -24.69 -1.08
C LEU A 321 -1.27 -24.57 -2.42
N THR A 322 -0.16 -25.26 -2.56
CA THR A 322 0.38 -25.58 -3.87
C THR A 322 -0.61 -26.50 -4.61
N PRO A 323 -0.57 -26.52 -5.96
CA PRO A 323 -1.39 -27.45 -6.72
C PRO A 323 -1.20 -28.92 -6.32
N ASP A 324 0.00 -29.31 -5.91
CA ASP A 324 0.30 -30.67 -5.46
C ASP A 324 -0.28 -30.96 -4.07
N GLU A 325 -0.22 -30.01 -3.13
CA GLU A 325 -0.88 -30.15 -1.83
C GLU A 325 -2.40 -30.29 -1.99
N LEU A 326 -3.03 -29.50 -2.88
CA LEU A 326 -4.45 -29.67 -3.17
C LEU A 326 -4.75 -31.01 -3.85
N ARG A 327 -3.89 -31.47 -4.76
CA ARG A 327 -4.04 -32.78 -5.40
C ARG A 327 -4.02 -33.92 -4.36
N ASN A 328 -3.07 -33.88 -3.42
CA ASN A 328 -2.96 -34.85 -2.35
C ASN A 328 -4.20 -34.82 -1.44
N LEU A 329 -4.67 -33.62 -1.07
CA LEU A 329 -5.87 -33.46 -0.26
C LEU A 329 -7.12 -34.05 -0.92
N ILE A 330 -7.26 -33.92 -2.24
CA ILE A 330 -8.38 -34.53 -2.99
C ILE A 330 -8.26 -36.06 -2.97
N ALA A 331 -7.06 -36.59 -3.22
CA ALA A 331 -6.81 -38.04 -3.24
C ALA A 331 -7.05 -38.68 -1.86
N ASP A 332 -6.55 -38.08 -0.78
CA ASP A 332 -6.70 -38.57 0.58
C ASP A 332 -8.17 -38.66 1.01
N ASN A 333 -9.01 -37.72 0.56
CA ASN A 333 -10.44 -37.72 0.87
C ASN A 333 -11.25 -38.64 -0.03
N ALA A 334 -10.78 -38.94 -1.24
CA ALA A 334 -11.38 -39.94 -2.11
C ALA A 334 -11.17 -41.36 -1.56
N ASN A 335 -10.01 -41.63 -0.95
CA ASN A 335 -9.67 -42.93 -0.35
C ASN A 335 -10.34 -43.20 1.02
N LYS A 336 -11.00 -42.19 1.61
CA LYS A 336 -11.75 -42.31 2.87
C LYS A 336 -13.24 -42.62 2.67
N LYS A 337 -13.71 -42.69 1.42
CA LYS A 337 -15.08 -43.05 1.04
C LYS A 337 -15.13 -44.49 0.55
#